data_AF-A0A0L6TW65-F1
#
_entry.id   AF-A0A0L6TW65-F1
#
_cell.length_a   1.000
_cell.length_b   1.000
_cell.length_c   1.000
_cell.angle_alpha   90.00
_cell.angle_beta   90.00
_cell.angle_gamma   90.00
#
_symmetry.space_group_name_H-M   'P 1'
#
loop_
_entity.id
_entity.type
_entity.pdbx_description
1 polymer ?
#
loop_
_entity_poly.entity_id
_entity_poly.type
_entity_poly.pdbx_seq_one_letter_code
_entity_poly.pdbx_strand_id
1 'polypeptide(L)'
;MKKRLLLVLIVALVLGLTVGCTSPSDEKNEDNAAQNTSFNAVIDEVSETELLVTVTDDDTFDRARVNLQGITLDFVPAVGQTIYLTISPQVGMSDPPFVNPIEITLVK
;
A
#
# COMPACT_ATOMS: atom_id res chain seq x y z
N MET A 1 46.65 -8.89 50.72
CA MET A 1 46.04 -9.25 49.42
C MET A 1 44.74 -9.98 49.68
N LYS A 2 43.71 -9.75 48.84
CA LYS A 2 42.30 -10.23 48.92
C LYS A 2 41.32 -9.23 49.56
N LYS A 3 40.14 -9.12 48.92
CA LYS A 3 38.94 -8.32 49.24
C LYS A 3 38.77 -6.95 48.54
N ARG A 4 39.12 -6.86 47.26
CA ARG A 4 38.54 -5.86 46.33
C ARG A 4 37.77 -6.55 45.19
N LEU A 5 36.79 -7.36 45.57
CA LEU A 5 35.96 -8.11 44.60
C LEU A 5 34.51 -8.16 45.09
N LEU A 6 33.95 -6.98 45.41
CA LEU A 6 32.57 -6.85 45.85
C LEU A 6 31.91 -5.54 45.36
N LEU A 7 32.30 -5.05 44.18
CA LEU A 7 31.74 -3.80 43.64
C LEU A 7 31.53 -3.82 42.11
N VAL A 8 31.20 -4.99 41.54
CA VAL A 8 30.91 -5.15 40.10
C VAL A 8 29.58 -5.87 39.84
N LEU A 9 28.77 -6.13 40.87
CA LEU A 9 27.50 -6.89 40.73
C LEU A 9 26.23 -6.02 40.72
N ILE A 10 26.33 -4.68 40.71
CA ILE A 10 25.16 -3.79 40.82
C ILE A 10 24.90 -2.97 39.53
N VAL A 11 25.78 -3.05 38.52
CA VAL A 11 25.63 -2.29 37.26
C VAL A 11 24.95 -3.11 36.14
N ALA A 12 24.68 -4.39 36.36
CA ALA A 12 24.02 -5.25 35.36
C ALA A 12 22.48 -5.30 35.46
N LEU A 13 21.85 -4.56 36.39
CA LEU A 13 20.40 -4.65 36.66
C LEU A 13 19.58 -3.43 36.20
N VAL A 14 20.13 -2.53 35.38
CA VAL A 14 19.44 -1.27 34.98
C VAL A 14 19.11 -1.19 33.48
N LEU A 15 19.28 -2.28 32.71
CA LEU A 15 19.10 -2.25 31.24
C LEU A 15 18.00 -3.19 30.70
N GLY A 16 17.06 -3.63 31.54
CA GLY A 16 16.07 -4.67 31.16
C GLY A 16 14.61 -4.23 31.02
N LEU A 17 14.26 -2.95 31.14
CA LEU A 17 12.86 -2.50 31.13
C LEU A 17 12.59 -1.42 30.08
N THR A 18 12.79 -1.79 28.82
CA THR A 18 12.07 -1.19 27.68
C THR A 18 11.31 -2.29 26.96
N VAL A 19 10.28 -2.83 27.61
CA VAL A 19 9.19 -3.51 26.90
C VAL A 19 8.41 -2.40 26.21
N GLY A 20 8.88 -2.03 25.03
CA GLY A 20 8.10 -1.21 24.11
C GLY A 20 6.85 -1.97 23.70
N CYS A 21 5.72 -1.29 23.69
CA CYS A 21 4.49 -1.75 23.08
C CYS A 21 4.78 -2.24 21.65
N THR A 22 4.77 -3.55 21.43
CA THR A 22 4.68 -4.11 20.09
C THR A 22 3.19 -4.17 19.73
N SER A 23 2.73 -3.18 18.96
CA SER A 23 1.50 -3.32 18.20
C SER A 23 1.68 -4.49 17.23
N PRO A 24 0.71 -5.42 17.13
CA PRO A 24 0.71 -6.42 16.07
C PRO A 24 0.21 -5.73 14.81
N SER A 25 1.12 -5.28 13.96
CA SER A 25 0.77 -4.79 12.62
C SER A 25 1.92 -5.15 11.70
N ASP A 26 1.56 -5.89 10.67
CA ASP A 26 2.35 -6.22 9.49
C ASP A 26 3.30 -7.40 9.64
N GLU A 27 2.68 -8.58 9.77
CA GLU A 27 3.18 -9.79 9.11
C GLU A 27 3.43 -9.48 7.63
N LYS A 28 4.69 -9.18 7.30
CA LYS A 28 5.21 -9.37 5.94
C LYS A 28 5.18 -10.87 5.66
N ASN A 29 4.05 -11.34 5.16
CA ASN A 29 3.90 -12.69 4.65
C ASN A 29 4.46 -12.70 3.22
N GLU A 30 5.74 -13.07 3.10
CA GLU A 30 6.34 -13.54 1.84
C GLU A 30 5.68 -14.88 1.46
N ASP A 31 4.48 -14.82 0.91
CA ASP A 31 3.86 -15.93 0.20
C ASP A 31 3.44 -15.44 -1.18
N ASN A 32 3.87 -16.16 -2.22
CA ASN A 32 3.67 -15.85 -3.64
C ASN A 32 2.20 -16.09 -4.06
N ALA A 33 1.24 -15.56 -3.30
CA ALA A 33 -0.12 -15.35 -3.74
C ALA A 33 -0.17 -13.95 -4.34
N ALA A 34 -0.56 -13.84 -5.60
CA ALA A 34 -0.73 -12.54 -6.24
C ALA A 34 -1.78 -11.76 -5.43
N GLN A 35 -1.34 -10.77 -4.64
CA GLN A 35 -2.20 -10.00 -3.75
C GLN A 35 -2.82 -8.83 -4.54
N ASN A 36 -4.04 -8.46 -4.16
CA ASN A 36 -4.67 -7.25 -4.69
C ASN A 36 -3.81 -6.04 -4.31
N THR A 37 -3.72 -5.06 -5.20
CA THR A 37 -2.98 -3.83 -4.96
C THR A 37 -3.96 -2.67 -4.86
N SER A 38 -3.76 -1.79 -3.89
CA SER A 38 -4.58 -0.59 -3.73
C SER A 38 -3.72 0.67 -3.67
N PHE A 39 -4.17 1.73 -4.32
CA PHE A 39 -3.43 3.00 -4.46
C PHE A 39 -4.37 4.17 -4.77
N ASN A 40 -3.94 5.38 -4.43
CA ASN A 40 -4.54 6.63 -4.86
C ASN A 40 -4.02 7.03 -6.25
N ALA A 41 -4.94 7.47 -7.10
CA ALA A 41 -4.61 7.95 -8.42
C ALA A 41 -5.44 9.19 -8.80
N VAL A 42 -4.91 10.01 -9.69
CA VAL A 42 -5.59 11.16 -10.29
C VAL A 42 -6.06 10.77 -11.68
N ILE A 43 -7.32 11.08 -12.01
CA ILE A 43 -7.89 10.82 -13.34
C ILE A 43 -7.29 11.81 -14.34
N ASP A 44 -6.62 11.30 -15.37
CA ASP A 44 -6.06 12.08 -16.47
C ASP A 44 -7.02 12.15 -17.65
N GLU A 45 -7.67 11.02 -17.98
CA GLU A 45 -8.64 10.92 -19.08
C GLU A 45 -9.81 10.02 -18.70
N VAL A 46 -11.00 10.37 -19.20
CA VAL A 46 -12.24 9.61 -19.01
C VAL A 46 -12.77 9.20 -20.37
N SER A 47 -13.07 7.92 -20.52
CA SER A 47 -13.78 7.37 -21.67
C SER A 47 -15.01 6.58 -21.23
N GLU A 48 -15.76 6.04 -22.20
CA GLU A 48 -16.94 5.22 -21.92
C GLU A 48 -16.60 3.89 -21.22
N THR A 49 -15.40 3.34 -21.47
CA THR A 49 -15.04 1.98 -21.03
C THR A 49 -13.78 1.92 -20.18
N GLU A 50 -13.03 3.01 -20.07
CA GLU A 50 -11.76 3.06 -19.36
C GLU A 50 -11.45 4.44 -18.77
N LEU A 51 -10.62 4.46 -17.73
CA LEU A 51 -9.96 5.66 -17.20
C LEU A 51 -8.46 5.56 -17.45
N LEU A 52 -7.85 6.67 -17.82
CA LEU A 52 -6.41 6.83 -17.65
C LEU A 52 -6.15 7.56 -16.33
N VAL A 53 -5.26 7.01 -15.52
CA VAL A 53 -4.93 7.57 -14.21
C VAL A 53 -3.42 7.67 -14.00
N THR A 54 -3.00 8.68 -13.25
CA THR A 54 -1.64 8.83 -12.71
C THR A 54 -1.65 8.42 -11.25
N VAL A 55 -0.78 7.48 -10.88
CA VAL A 55 -0.68 6.95 -9.52
C VAL A 55 0.13 7.92 -8.66
N THR A 56 -0.29 8.11 -7.41
CA THR A 56 0.28 9.14 -6.52
C THR A 56 1.01 8.60 -5.30
N ASP A 57 0.80 7.33 -4.95
CA ASP A 57 1.28 6.73 -3.69
C ASP A 57 1.72 5.26 -3.84
N ASP A 58 1.97 4.79 -5.07
CA ASP A 58 2.54 3.48 -5.38
C ASP A 58 3.78 3.64 -6.26
N ASP A 59 4.85 2.89 -5.94
CA ASP A 59 6.15 2.99 -6.62
C ASP A 59 6.29 1.99 -7.80
N THR A 60 5.27 1.20 -8.11
CA THR A 60 5.34 0.11 -9.09
C THR A 60 5.15 0.62 -10.52
N PHE A 61 4.33 1.64 -10.72
CA PHE A 61 4.05 2.25 -12.02
C PHE A 61 3.49 3.66 -11.86
N ASP A 62 3.84 4.56 -12.77
CA ASP A 62 3.41 5.96 -12.72
C ASP A 62 1.96 6.16 -13.18
N ARG A 63 1.48 5.29 -14.07
CA ARG A 63 0.17 5.43 -14.74
C ARG A 63 -0.50 4.08 -14.96
N ALA A 64 -1.83 4.06 -15.01
CA ALA A 64 -2.60 2.88 -15.35
C ALA A 64 -3.80 3.20 -16.24
N ARG A 65 -4.19 2.24 -17.07
CA ARG A 65 -5.48 2.19 -17.77
C ARG A 65 -6.41 1.28 -16.99
N VAL A 66 -7.47 1.85 -16.43
CA VAL A 66 -8.43 1.15 -15.57
C VAL A 66 -9.65 0.78 -16.39
N ASN A 67 -9.97 -0.51 -16.47
CA ASN A 67 -11.17 -1.01 -17.14
C ASN A 67 -12.44 -0.68 -16.34
N LEU A 68 -13.42 0.00 -16.94
CA LEU A 68 -14.72 0.28 -16.30
C LEU A 68 -15.81 -0.72 -16.67
N GLN A 69 -15.55 -1.65 -17.59
CA GLN A 69 -16.56 -2.60 -18.03
C GLN A 69 -17.02 -3.49 -16.88
N GLY A 70 -18.33 -3.46 -16.58
CA GLY A 70 -18.93 -4.26 -15.52
C GLY A 70 -18.78 -3.68 -14.11
N ILE A 71 -18.19 -2.49 -13.97
CA ILE A 71 -18.13 -1.74 -12.71
C ILE A 71 -19.21 -0.66 -12.70
N THR A 72 -19.87 -0.49 -11.56
CA THR A 72 -20.74 0.66 -11.30
C THR A 72 -20.00 1.63 -10.38
N LEU A 73 -19.92 2.91 -10.77
CA LEU A 73 -19.35 3.96 -9.94
C LEU A 73 -20.47 4.66 -9.15
N ASP A 74 -20.20 5.00 -7.89
CA ASP A 74 -21.09 5.81 -7.05
C ASP A 74 -20.87 7.32 -7.24
N PHE A 75 -19.98 7.69 -8.15
CA PHE A 75 -19.68 9.06 -8.57
C PHE A 75 -19.57 9.16 -10.10
N VAL A 76 -19.60 10.40 -10.61
CA VAL A 76 -19.33 10.69 -12.02
C VAL A 76 -17.83 10.97 -12.18
N PRO A 77 -17.08 10.14 -12.93
CA PRO A 77 -15.65 10.34 -13.11
C PRO A 77 -15.37 11.60 -13.94
N ALA A 78 -14.38 12.39 -13.50
CA ALA A 78 -13.95 13.60 -14.15
C ALA A 78 -12.42 13.78 -14.00
N VAL A 79 -11.80 14.38 -15.03
CA VAL A 79 -10.37 14.70 -15.04
C VAL A 79 -10.00 15.56 -13.83
N GLY A 80 -8.88 15.22 -13.19
CA GLY A 80 -8.36 15.88 -11.99
C GLY A 80 -8.94 15.38 -10.67
N GLN A 81 -9.91 14.47 -10.67
CA GLN A 81 -10.38 13.83 -9.43
C GLN A 81 -9.35 12.84 -8.91
N THR A 82 -9.17 12.83 -7.59
CA THR A 82 -8.42 11.78 -6.90
C THR A 82 -9.37 10.64 -6.53
N ILE A 83 -8.98 9.43 -6.89
CA ILE A 83 -9.71 8.20 -6.60
C ILE A 83 -8.80 7.22 -5.88
N TYR A 84 -9.40 6.40 -5.03
CA TYR A 84 -8.75 5.25 -4.43
C TYR A 84 -9.19 4.00 -5.19
N LEU A 85 -8.20 3.28 -5.71
CA LEU A 85 -8.36 2.11 -6.57
C LEU A 85 -7.87 0.87 -5.85
N THR A 86 -8.63 -0.22 -5.96
CA THR A 86 -8.15 -1.57 -5.63
C THR A 86 -8.24 -2.40 -6.90
N ILE A 87 -7.13 -3.01 -7.33
CA ILE A 87 -7.04 -3.80 -8.55
C ILE A 87 -6.76 -5.27 -8.25
N SER A 88 -7.26 -6.13 -9.13
CA SER A 88 -6.84 -7.53 -9.15
C SER A 88 -5.35 -7.64 -9.53
N PRO A 89 -4.66 -8.72 -9.14
CA PRO A 89 -3.26 -8.89 -9.46
C PRO A 89 -3.05 -8.84 -10.98
N GLN A 90 -2.06 -8.07 -11.41
CA GLN A 90 -1.85 -7.80 -12.82
C GLN A 90 -1.31 -9.03 -13.55
N VAL A 91 -1.87 -9.31 -14.73
CA VAL A 91 -1.40 -10.35 -15.66
C VAL A 91 -1.12 -9.73 -17.03
N GLY A 92 -0.12 -8.86 -17.14
CA GLY A 92 0.22 -8.23 -18.41
C GLY A 92 1.48 -7.36 -18.38
N MET A 93 2.08 -7.13 -19.56
CA MET A 93 3.28 -6.29 -19.76
C MET A 93 2.97 -5.03 -20.61
N SER A 94 1.80 -4.40 -20.45
CA SER A 94 1.49 -3.16 -21.18
C SER A 94 2.04 -1.93 -20.44
N ASP A 95 2.39 -0.88 -21.19
CA ASP A 95 2.79 0.42 -20.63
C ASP A 95 1.94 1.56 -21.25
N PRO A 96 1.10 2.27 -20.47
CA PRO A 96 0.77 1.97 -19.07
C PRO A 96 0.05 0.61 -18.91
N PRO A 97 0.16 -0.04 -17.73
CA PRO A 97 -0.54 -1.26 -17.39
C PRO A 97 -2.06 -1.13 -17.57
N PHE A 98 -2.69 -2.17 -18.11
CA PHE A 98 -4.14 -2.27 -18.20
C PHE A 98 -4.65 -3.14 -17.05
N VAL A 99 -5.48 -2.58 -16.18
CA VAL A 99 -5.86 -3.17 -14.90
C VAL A 99 -7.38 -3.34 -14.79
N ASN A 100 -7.78 -4.43 -14.15
CA ASN A 100 -9.18 -4.67 -13.81
C ASN A 100 -9.41 -4.26 -12.34
N PRO A 101 -10.21 -3.22 -12.10
CA PRO A 101 -10.55 -2.79 -10.76
C PRO A 101 -11.47 -3.80 -10.09
N ILE A 102 -11.28 -3.93 -8.79
CA ILE A 102 -12.20 -4.58 -7.85
C ILE A 102 -13.08 -3.51 -7.22
N GLU A 103 -12.48 -2.36 -6.88
CA GLU A 103 -13.14 -1.25 -6.20
C GLU A 103 -12.56 0.08 -6.69
N ILE A 104 -13.44 1.07 -6.83
CA ILE A 104 -13.09 2.46 -7.17
C ILE A 104 -13.92 3.36 -6.27
N THR A 105 -13.28 4.25 -5.51
CA THR A 105 -13.95 5.21 -4.63
C THR A 105 -13.39 6.61 -4.81
N LEU A 106 -14.26 7.62 -4.71
CA LEU A 106 -13.84 9.03 -4.78
C LEU A 106 -13.21 9.47 -3.46
N VAL A 107 -12.00 10.03 -3.52
CA VAL A 107 -11.35 10.66 -2.36
C VAL A 107 -11.87 12.08 -2.24
N LYS A 108 -12.42 12.43 -1.07
CA LYS A 108 -13.05 13.73 -0.80
C LYS A 108 -12.10 14.74 -0.17
#